data_AF-A0A0F2IRJ1-F1
#
_entry.id   AF-A0A0F2IRJ1-F1
#
_cell.length_a   1.000
_cell.length_b   1.000
_cell.length_c   1.000
_cell.angle_alpha   90.00
_cell.angle_beta   90.00
_cell.angle_gamma   90.00
#
_symmetry.space_group_name_H-M   'P 1'
#
loop_
_entity.id
_entity.type
_entity.pdbx_description
1 polymer ?
#
loop_
_entity_poly.entity_id
_entity_poly.type
_entity_poly.pdbx_seq_one_letter_code
_entity_poly.pdbx_strand_id
1 'polypeptide(L)'
;WLVEQQRSCDEEEGHKLQSCLGRSETLLQPNRELRRQCKQHQPDTLYREGLQFELQLEKHQQADLVECINTLALRANHTEPLTQIYCRHLGAAHLYAAFKPPSAPLAKAS
;
A
#
# COMPACT_ATOMS: atom_id res chain seq x y z
N TRP A 1 4.78 -9.42 5.69
CA TRP A 1 5.13 -10.20 4.48
C TRP A 1 6.14 -9.51 3.58
N LEU A 2 5.82 -8.46 2.80
CA LEU A 2 6.81 -7.83 1.88
C LEU A 2 8.07 -7.26 2.56
N VAL A 3 7.89 -6.64 3.73
CA VAL A 3 9.00 -6.11 4.56
C VAL A 3 9.93 -7.24 5.03
N GLU A 4 9.35 -8.37 5.43
CA GLU A 4 10.07 -9.52 5.98
C GLU A 4 10.86 -10.26 4.91
N GLN A 5 10.42 -10.17 3.65
CA GLN A 5 11.00 -10.93 2.54
C GLN A 5 12.27 -10.28 1.96
N GLN A 6 12.58 -9.01 2.29
CA GLN A 6 13.74 -8.27 1.75
C GLN A 6 13.96 -8.51 0.25
N ARG A 7 12.92 -8.31 -0.57
CA ARG A 7 13.01 -8.47 -2.03
C ARG A 7 12.88 -7.14 -2.76
N SER A 8 13.63 -7.02 -3.85
CA SER A 8 13.52 -5.96 -4.86
C SER A 8 12.91 -6.52 -6.14
N CYS A 9 12.32 -5.63 -6.93
CA CYS A 9 11.94 -5.88 -8.30
C CYS A 9 12.79 -5.00 -9.22
N ASP A 10 13.04 -5.46 -10.44
CA ASP A 10 13.61 -4.64 -11.51
C ASP A 10 12.54 -3.63 -12.01
N GLU A 11 12.96 -2.64 -12.80
CA GLU A 11 12.12 -1.50 -13.21
C GLU A 11 10.84 -1.93 -13.97
N GLU A 12 10.94 -2.96 -14.81
CA GLU A 12 9.80 -3.53 -15.56
C GLU A 12 8.72 -4.13 -14.63
N GLU A 13 9.16 -4.77 -13.55
CA GLU A 13 8.28 -5.38 -12.55
C GLU A 13 7.69 -4.32 -11.62
N GLY A 14 8.42 -3.23 -11.39
CA GLY A 14 7.91 -2.00 -10.78
C GLY A 14 6.75 -1.38 -11.57
N HIS A 15 6.86 -1.31 -12.90
CA HIS A 15 5.77 -0.83 -13.75
C HIS A 15 4.54 -1.75 -13.75
N LYS A 16 4.73 -3.07 -13.67
CA LYS A 16 3.62 -4.04 -13.51
C LYS A 16 2.89 -3.82 -12.19
N LEU A 17 3.64 -3.61 -11.11
CA LEU A 17 3.08 -3.28 -9.80
C LEU A 17 2.33 -1.95 -9.81
N GLN A 18 2.88 -0.89 -10.41
CA GLN A 18 2.19 0.40 -10.56
C GLN A 18 0.89 0.26 -11.36
N SER A 19 0.91 -0.54 -12.43
CA SER A 19 -0.26 -0.75 -13.29
C SER A 19 -1.38 -1.48 -12.57
N CYS A 20 -1.07 -2.45 -11.68
CA CYS A 20 -2.10 -3.11 -10.88
C CYS A 20 -2.76 -2.15 -9.90
N LEU A 21 -1.99 -1.21 -9.34
CA LEU A 21 -2.46 -0.23 -8.36
C LEU A 21 -3.32 0.88 -8.98
N GLY A 22 -3.02 1.29 -10.21
CA GLY A 22 -3.69 2.42 -10.86
C GLY A 22 -5.21 2.24 -10.99
N ARG A 23 -5.70 1.01 -11.16
CA ARG A 23 -7.14 0.73 -11.32
C ARG A 23 -7.93 1.01 -10.04
N SER A 24 -7.42 0.62 -8.88
CA SER A 24 -8.09 0.86 -7.61
C SER A 24 -7.81 2.26 -7.06
N GLU A 25 -6.62 2.82 -7.27
CA GLU A 25 -6.26 4.19 -6.85
C GLU A 25 -7.15 5.26 -7.50
N THR A 26 -7.44 5.11 -8.80
CA THR A 26 -8.31 6.03 -9.53
C THR A 26 -9.74 6.09 -8.98
N LEU A 27 -10.18 5.06 -8.24
CA LEU A 27 -11.48 5.03 -7.59
C LEU A 27 -11.39 5.41 -6.11
N LEU A 28 -10.34 4.99 -5.40
CA LEU A 28 -10.15 5.28 -3.98
C LEU A 28 -9.95 6.77 -3.71
N GLN A 29 -9.15 7.47 -4.53
CA GLN A 29 -8.82 8.87 -4.28
C GLN A 29 -10.05 9.80 -4.41
N PRO A 30 -10.88 9.71 -5.46
CA PRO A 30 -12.12 10.48 -5.54
C PRO A 30 -13.13 10.13 -4.44
N ASN A 31 -13.25 8.86 -4.06
CA ASN A 31 -14.18 8.44 -2.99
C ASN A 31 -13.76 9.00 -1.62
N ARG A 32 -12.46 8.93 -1.30
CA ARG A 32 -11.92 9.51 -0.06
C ARG A 32 -12.16 11.02 0.00
N GLU A 33 -12.02 11.70 -1.13
CA GLU A 33 -12.23 13.15 -1.25
C GLU A 33 -13.72 13.52 -1.11
N LEU A 34 -14.61 12.83 -1.83
CA LEU A 34 -16.06 12.98 -1.70
C LEU A 34 -16.51 12.75 -0.25
N ARG A 35 -16.01 11.70 0.41
CA ARG A 35 -16.32 11.44 1.82
C ARG A 35 -15.83 12.57 2.73
N ARG A 36 -14.64 13.14 2.49
CA ARG A 36 -14.13 14.29 3.28
C ARG A 36 -15.03 15.51 3.12
N GLN A 37 -15.47 15.80 1.89
CA GLN A 37 -16.36 16.92 1.59
C GLN A 37 -17.75 16.73 2.21
N CYS A 38 -18.27 15.50 2.23
CA CYS A 38 -19.61 15.18 2.72
C CYS A 38 -19.68 14.85 4.23
N LYS A 39 -18.55 14.73 4.93
CA LYS A 39 -18.46 14.24 6.33
C LYS A 39 -19.38 14.98 7.32
N GLN A 40 -19.71 16.24 7.06
CA GLN A 40 -20.55 17.06 7.95
C GLN A 40 -22.05 17.06 7.59
N HIS A 41 -22.44 16.54 6.42
CA HIS A 41 -23.79 16.73 5.87
C HIS A 41 -24.52 15.41 5.52
N GLN A 42 -23.85 14.27 5.62
CA GLN A 42 -24.45 12.97 5.29
C GLN A 42 -25.12 12.29 6.49
N PRO A 43 -26.25 11.61 6.28
CA PRO A 43 -26.77 10.60 7.19
C PRO A 43 -25.70 9.54 7.53
N ASP A 44 -25.61 9.16 8.79
CA ASP A 44 -24.65 8.14 9.30
C ASP A 44 -24.65 6.84 8.49
N THR A 45 -25.79 6.44 7.93
CA THR A 45 -25.93 5.26 7.09
C THR A 45 -25.13 5.37 5.79
N LEU A 46 -25.25 6.48 5.06
CA LEU A 46 -24.52 6.71 3.80
C LEU A 46 -23.01 6.86 4.04
N TYR A 47 -22.62 7.47 5.16
CA TYR A 47 -21.23 7.55 5.56
C TYR A 47 -20.61 6.15 5.80
N ARG A 48 -21.35 5.27 6.48
CA ARG A 48 -20.93 3.87 6.72
C ARG A 48 -20.84 3.06 5.44
N GLU A 49 -21.80 3.22 4.52
CA GLU A 49 -21.76 2.57 3.21
C GLU A 49 -20.56 3.01 2.38
N GLY A 50 -20.24 4.32 2.37
CA GLY A 50 -19.05 4.84 1.71
C GLY A 50 -17.75 4.27 2.29
N LEU A 51 -17.66 4.19 3.63
CA LEU A 51 -16.53 3.52 4.31
C LEU A 51 -16.43 2.04 3.93
N GLN A 52 -17.55 1.33 3.88
CA GLN A 52 -17.57 -0.08 3.53
C GLN A 52 -17.15 -0.29 2.08
N PHE A 53 -17.56 0.59 1.16
CA PHE A 53 -17.11 0.57 -0.22
C PHE A 53 -15.60 0.82 -0.35
N GLU A 54 -15.07 1.82 0.35
CA GLU A 54 -13.61 2.06 0.42
C GLU A 54 -12.86 0.83 0.94
N LEU A 55 -13.35 0.19 2.00
CA LEU A 55 -12.74 -1.01 2.55
C LEU A 55 -12.75 -2.19 1.55
N GLN A 56 -13.83 -2.35 0.77
CA GLN A 56 -13.89 -3.36 -0.29
C GLN A 56 -12.87 -3.08 -1.39
N LEU A 57 -12.73 -1.82 -1.81
CA LEU A 57 -11.71 -1.41 -2.78
C LEU A 57 -10.29 -1.66 -2.26
N GLU A 58 -10.01 -1.37 -0.99
CA GLU A 58 -8.70 -1.65 -0.38
C GLU A 58 -8.40 -3.15 -0.30
N LYS A 59 -9.39 -3.97 0.04
CA LYS A 59 -9.24 -5.44 0.03
C LYS A 59 -8.97 -5.97 -1.37
N HIS A 60 -9.66 -5.44 -2.38
CA HIS A 60 -9.43 -5.81 -3.77
C HIS A 60 -8.01 -5.41 -4.21
N GLN A 61 -7.59 -4.17 -3.92
CA GLN A 61 -6.22 -3.71 -4.19
C GLN A 61 -5.17 -4.61 -3.52
N GLN A 62 -5.39 -5.05 -2.28
CA GLN A 62 -4.49 -5.97 -1.59
C GLN A 62 -4.44 -7.36 -2.25
N ALA A 63 -5.58 -7.88 -2.70
CA ALA A 63 -5.64 -9.17 -3.41
C ALA A 63 -4.89 -9.10 -4.75
N ASP A 64 -5.15 -8.06 -5.54
CA ASP A 64 -4.48 -7.81 -6.82
C ASP A 64 -2.98 -7.64 -6.64
N LEU A 65 -2.55 -6.95 -5.58
CA LEU A 65 -1.15 -6.80 -5.23
C LEU A 65 -0.49 -8.15 -4.93
N VAL A 66 -1.14 -8.98 -4.12
CA VAL A 66 -0.63 -10.31 -3.77
C VAL A 66 -0.50 -11.18 -5.00
N GLU A 67 -1.52 -11.20 -5.87
CA GLU A 67 -1.49 -11.94 -7.13
C GLU A 67 -0.36 -11.43 -8.04
N CYS A 68 -0.26 -10.11 -8.23
CA CYS A 68 0.79 -9.49 -9.02
C CYS A 68 2.17 -9.89 -8.49
N ILE A 69 2.45 -9.70 -7.20
CA ILE A 69 3.74 -10.03 -6.58
C ILE A 69 4.08 -11.51 -6.72
N ASN A 70 3.10 -12.40 -6.59
CA ASN A 70 3.31 -13.84 -6.77
C ASN A 70 3.71 -14.21 -8.21
N THR A 71 3.43 -13.36 -9.19
CA THR A 71 3.85 -13.55 -10.59
C THR A 71 5.20 -12.90 -10.94
N LEU A 72 5.74 -12.06 -10.05
CA LEU A 72 7.02 -11.38 -10.29
C LEU A 72 8.21 -12.28 -9.93
N ALA A 73 9.30 -12.17 -10.69
CA ALA A 73 10.55 -12.88 -10.40
C ALA A 73 11.35 -12.12 -9.32
N LEU A 74 10.84 -12.15 -8.09
CA LEU A 74 11.40 -11.39 -6.97
C LEU A 74 12.85 -11.78 -6.65
N ARG A 75 13.80 -10.85 -6.83
CA ARG A 75 15.22 -11.05 -6.53
C ARG A 75 15.56 -10.66 -5.09
N ALA A 76 16.67 -11.19 -4.57
CA ALA A 76 17.19 -10.78 -3.27
C ALA A 76 17.56 -9.29 -3.30
N ASN A 77 17.17 -8.54 -2.27
CA ASN A 77 17.37 -7.09 -2.22
C ASN A 77 18.86 -6.71 -2.30
N HIS A 78 19.19 -5.88 -3.28
CA HIS A 78 20.39 -5.03 -3.25
C HIS A 78 20.04 -3.53 -3.32
N THR A 79 18.75 -3.19 -3.37
CA THR A 79 18.21 -1.84 -3.64
C THR A 79 17.02 -1.51 -2.72
N GLU A 80 16.14 -0.59 -3.15
CA GLU A 80 15.06 -0.06 -2.33
C GLU A 80 13.92 -1.09 -2.09
N PRO A 81 13.45 -1.29 -0.84
CA PRO A 81 12.41 -2.27 -0.55
C PRO A 81 11.09 -1.96 -1.25
N LEU A 82 10.40 -3.00 -1.73
CA LEU A 82 9.10 -2.86 -2.40
C LEU A 82 8.05 -2.11 -1.58
N THR A 83 8.06 -2.26 -0.26
CA THR A 83 7.14 -1.53 0.63
C THR A 83 7.38 -0.02 0.61
N GLN A 84 8.65 0.42 0.47
CA GLN A 84 9.00 1.83 0.39
C GLN A 84 8.54 2.43 -0.95
N ILE A 85 8.73 1.69 -2.04
CA ILE A 85 8.22 2.05 -3.36
C ILE A 85 6.69 2.18 -3.28
N TYR A 86 6.00 1.18 -2.74
CA TYR A 86 4.55 1.17 -2.58
C TYR A 86 4.01 2.37 -1.78
N CYS A 87 4.55 2.63 -0.58
CA CYS A 87 4.11 3.76 0.25
C CYS A 87 4.23 5.11 -0.47
N ARG A 88 5.30 5.32 -1.26
CA ARG A 88 5.47 6.55 -2.04
C ARG A 88 4.43 6.70 -3.15
N HIS A 89 4.05 5.61 -3.81
CA HIS A 89 3.04 5.64 -4.87
C HIS A 89 1.66 6.02 -4.35
N LEU A 90 1.31 5.61 -3.13
CA LEU A 90 0.06 6.00 -2.47
C LEU A 90 0.06 7.43 -1.89
N GLY A 91 1.12 8.22 -2.12
CA GLY A 91 1.31 9.50 -1.43
C GLY A 91 1.49 9.35 0.09
N ALA A 92 1.75 8.14 0.57
CA ALA A 92 1.80 7.77 1.97
C ALA A 92 3.21 7.33 2.40
N ALA A 93 4.25 7.96 1.83
CA ALA A 93 5.65 7.63 2.09
C ALA A 93 6.01 7.64 3.59
N HIS A 94 5.37 8.51 4.37
CA HIS A 94 5.51 8.61 5.82
C HIS A 94 5.11 7.31 6.55
N LEU A 95 4.20 6.50 5.99
CA LEU A 95 3.78 5.23 6.58
C LEU A 95 4.86 4.16 6.50
N TYR A 96 5.86 4.32 5.61
CA TYR A 96 6.96 3.35 5.52
C TYR A 96 7.72 3.20 6.85
N ALA A 97 7.81 4.27 7.66
CA ALA A 97 8.43 4.20 8.98
C ALA A 97 7.70 3.23 9.93
N ALA A 98 6.37 3.08 9.79
CA ALA A 98 5.57 2.15 10.58
C ALA A 98 5.81 0.68 10.18
N PHE A 99 6.35 0.45 8.98
CA PHE A 99 6.69 -0.87 8.48
C PHE A 99 8.12 -1.29 8.80
N LYS A 100 8.98 -0.41 9.32
CA LYS A 100 10.32 -0.82 9.76
C LYS A 100 10.17 -1.74 10.98
N PRO A 101 10.85 -2.91 11.00
CA PRO A 101 10.93 -3.69 12.23
C PRO A 101 11.52 -2.82 13.35
N PRO A 102 11.08 -3.00 14.61
CA PRO A 102 11.67 -2.27 15.73
C PRO A 102 13.17 -2.50 15.69
N SER A 103 13.95 -1.40 15.66
CA SER A 103 15.41 -1.47 15.66
C SER A 103 15.82 -2.37 16.82
N ALA A 104 16.50 -3.48 16.52
CA ALA A 104 17.02 -4.38 17.55
C ALA A 104 17.76 -3.53 18.60
N PRO A 105 17.51 -3.73 19.90
CA PRO A 105 18.17 -2.95 20.92
C PRO A 105 19.68 -3.13 20.75
N LEU A 106 20.39 -1.99 20.69
CA LEU A 106 21.85 -1.94 20.69
C LEU A 106 22.38 -2.91 21.76
N ALA A 107 22.94 -4.03 21.31
CA ALA A 107 23.66 -4.93 22.20
C ALA A 107 24.79 -4.11 22.83
N LYS A 108 24.69 -3.90 24.14
CA LYS A 108 25.75 -3.26 24.92
C LYS A 108 27.02 -4.09 24.73
N ALA A 109 28.01 -3.51 24.07
CA ALA A 109 29.37 -4.03 24.07
C ALA A 109 29.81 -4.17 25.53
N SER A 110 30.12 -5.41 25.93
CA SER A 110 30.81 -5.73 27.19
C SER A 110 32.31 -5.75 26.95
#